data_AF-A0A2H0GAU7-F1
#
_entry.id   AF-A0A2H0GAU7-F1
#
_cell.length_a   1.000
_cell.length_b   1.000
_cell.length_c   1.000
_cell.angle_alpha   90.00
_cell.angle_beta   90.00
_cell.angle_gamma   90.00
#
_symmetry.space_group_name_H-M   'P 1'
#
loop_
_entity.id
_entity.type
_entity.pdbx_description
1 polymer ?
#
loop_
_entity_poly.entity_id
_entity_poly.type
_entity_poly.pdbx_seq_one_letter_code
_entity_poly.pdbx_strand_id
1 'polypeptide(L)'
;MVYKDLTPENISDINKSFHEINYVFLLLSVLFGIFSHLSRAWRWKYPLNHLGYKPKIYNSFFTTMIGYFANMGIPRSGEILRCGVMSKYENIPFTKLVGTVIAERVADLIILFLCIATVFFIQFDLLKNYFIELGLLDKFSPIKLLIIGVTFLILIFIFYLIITKSNRSIFTKIRLFL
;
A
#
# COMPACT_ATOMS: atom_id res chain seq x y z
N MET A 1 10.88 12.89 -17.08
CA MET A 1 11.05 12.33 -18.44
C MET A 1 9.74 12.30 -19.24
N VAL A 2 8.59 12.78 -18.72
CA VAL A 2 7.29 12.79 -19.44
C VAL A 2 7.08 14.07 -20.28
N TYR A 3 7.66 15.20 -19.90
CA TYR A 3 7.45 16.48 -20.59
C TYR A 3 8.19 16.63 -21.93
N LYS A 4 9.13 15.73 -22.24
CA LYS A 4 9.98 15.84 -23.44
C LYS A 4 9.26 15.36 -24.71
N ASP A 5 8.16 14.62 -24.54
CA ASP A 5 7.41 13.95 -25.62
C ASP A 5 6.05 14.63 -25.90
N LEU A 6 5.78 15.80 -25.29
CA LEU A 6 4.55 16.54 -25.54
C LEU A 6 4.63 17.26 -26.90
N THR A 7 3.82 16.83 -27.86
CA THR A 7 3.66 17.55 -29.13
C THR A 7 2.88 18.85 -28.91
N PRO A 8 3.00 19.84 -29.82
CA PRO A 8 2.18 21.07 -29.77
C PRO A 8 0.67 20.78 -29.75
N GLU A 9 0.26 19.69 -30.39
CA GLU A 9 -1.12 19.19 -30.40
C GLU A 9 -1.55 18.73 -29.00
N ASN A 10 -0.73 17.94 -28.29
CA ASN A 10 -1.03 17.52 -26.91
C ASN A 10 -1.17 18.71 -25.95
N ILE A 11 -0.38 19.77 -26.15
CA ILE A 11 -0.50 21.00 -25.36
C ILE A 11 -1.81 21.72 -25.65
N SER A 12 -2.23 21.76 -26.92
CA SER A 12 -3.53 22.31 -27.32
C SER A 12 -4.68 21.52 -26.70
N ASP A 13 -4.61 20.19 -26.73
CA ASP A 13 -5.63 19.29 -26.16
C ASP A 13 -5.75 19.43 -24.64
N ILE A 14 -4.61 19.57 -23.93
CA ILE A 14 -4.60 19.84 -22.49
C ILE A 14 -5.28 21.18 -22.21
N ASN A 15 -4.94 22.24 -22.95
CA ASN A 15 -5.56 23.56 -22.80
C ASN A 15 -7.07 23.51 -23.06
N LYS A 16 -7.50 22.81 -24.11
CA LYS A 16 -8.92 22.63 -24.42
C LYS A 16 -9.63 21.87 -23.30
N SER A 17 -9.01 20.81 -22.79
CA SER A 17 -9.54 20.02 -21.66
C SER A 17 -9.79 20.89 -20.43
N PHE A 18 -8.91 21.84 -20.10
CA PHE A 18 -9.13 22.76 -18.98
C PHE A 18 -10.36 23.67 -19.15
N HIS A 19 -10.70 24.05 -20.39
CA HIS A 19 -11.86 24.90 -20.67
C HIS A 19 -13.18 24.11 -20.69
N GLU A 20 -13.11 22.81 -20.97
CA GLU A 20 -14.28 21.91 -21.02
C GLU A 20 -14.57 21.19 -19.68
N ILE A 21 -13.79 21.48 -18.62
CA ILE A 21 -14.02 20.86 -17.30
C ILE A 21 -15.41 21.20 -16.77
N ASN A 22 -16.12 20.15 -16.38
CA ASN A 22 -17.36 20.28 -15.63
C ASN A 22 -17.06 20.51 -14.14
N TYR A 23 -17.34 21.73 -13.67
CA TYR A 23 -17.11 22.15 -12.28
C TYR A 23 -17.85 21.31 -11.23
N VAL A 24 -19.00 20.71 -11.58
CA VAL A 24 -19.74 19.82 -10.68
C VAL A 24 -18.94 18.55 -10.39
N PHE A 25 -18.38 17.92 -11.43
CA PHE A 25 -17.54 16.73 -11.26
C PHE A 25 -16.22 17.06 -10.56
N LEU A 26 -15.64 18.23 -10.83
CA LEU A 26 -14.45 18.70 -10.11
C LEU A 26 -14.74 18.83 -8.61
N LEU A 27 -15.84 19.50 -8.26
CA LEU A 27 -16.25 19.68 -6.86
C LEU A 27 -16.54 18.34 -6.18
N LEU A 28 -17.29 17.46 -6.84
CA LEU A 28 -17.58 16.12 -6.33
C LEU A 28 -16.29 15.32 -6.08
N SER A 29 -15.33 15.37 -7.01
CA SER A 29 -14.04 14.70 -6.86
C SER A 29 -13.28 15.20 -5.62
N VAL A 30 -13.22 16.52 -5.42
CA VAL A 30 -12.59 17.12 -4.22
C VAL A 30 -13.31 16.67 -2.95
N LEU A 31 -14.65 16.70 -2.92
CA LEU A 31 -15.44 16.28 -1.77
C LEU A 31 -15.20 14.81 -1.43
N PHE A 32 -15.25 13.91 -2.42
CA PHE A 32 -14.95 12.49 -2.20
C PHE A 32 -13.50 12.25 -1.77
N GLY A 33 -12.55 13.06 -2.26
CA GLY A 33 -11.16 13.05 -1.80
C GLY A 33 -11.05 13.37 -0.30
N ILE A 34 -11.73 14.42 0.16
CA ILE A 34 -11.76 14.81 1.57
C ILE A 34 -12.41 13.71 2.42
N PHE A 35 -13.56 13.17 1.99
CA PHE A 35 -14.24 12.09 2.71
C PHE A 35 -13.41 10.80 2.78
N SER A 36 -12.69 10.46 1.71
CA SER A 36 -11.75 9.34 1.69
C SER A 36 -10.66 9.51 2.74
N HIS A 37 -10.09 10.71 2.85
CA HIS A 37 -9.09 11.03 3.87
C HIS A 37 -9.65 11.02 5.29
N LEU A 38 -10.86 11.53 5.50
CA LEU A 38 -11.55 11.48 6.78
C LEU A 38 -11.84 10.04 7.20
N SER A 39 -12.31 9.20 6.28
CA SER A 39 -12.53 7.77 6.51
C SER A 39 -11.25 7.06 6.96
N ARG A 40 -10.12 7.34 6.31
CA ARG A 40 -8.82 6.76 6.71
C ARG A 40 -8.40 7.19 8.12
N ALA A 41 -8.55 8.48 8.43
CA ALA A 41 -8.26 9.01 9.75
C ALA A 41 -9.15 8.40 10.84
N TRP A 42 -10.44 8.18 10.53
CA TRP A 42 -11.36 7.50 11.43
C TRP A 42 -10.98 6.02 11.61
N ARG A 43 -10.66 5.31 10.52
CA ARG A 43 -10.24 3.91 10.53
C ARG A 43 -9.03 3.67 11.41
N TRP A 44 -8.04 4.57 11.36
CA TRP A 44 -6.81 4.42 12.17
C TRP A 44 -7.08 4.44 13.68
N LYS A 45 -8.25 4.94 14.13
CA LYS A 45 -8.66 4.83 15.53
C LYS A 45 -8.97 3.40 15.96
N TYR A 46 -9.44 2.53 15.07
CA TYR A 46 -9.80 1.16 15.45
C TYR A 46 -8.62 0.40 16.08
N PRO A 47 -7.44 0.26 15.44
CA PRO A 47 -6.33 -0.45 16.07
C PRO A 47 -5.87 0.22 17.37
N LEU A 48 -5.93 1.55 17.46
CA LEU A 48 -5.56 2.29 18.67
C LEU A 48 -6.54 2.07 19.83
N ASN A 49 -7.84 1.99 19.54
CA ASN A 49 -8.87 1.71 20.54
C ASN A 49 -8.67 0.34 21.20
N HIS A 50 -8.25 -0.69 20.43
CA HIS A 50 -7.94 -2.02 20.96
C HIS A 50 -6.70 -2.02 21.88
N LEU A 51 -5.79 -1.06 21.67
CA LEU A 51 -4.64 -0.83 22.55
C LEU A 51 -4.97 0.03 23.77
N GLY A 52 -6.24 0.41 23.96
CA GLY A 52 -6.70 1.26 25.07
C GLY A 52 -6.60 2.76 24.82
N TYR A 53 -6.13 3.19 23.64
CA TYR A 53 -5.98 4.60 23.30
C TYR A 53 -7.18 5.10 22.50
N LYS A 54 -7.76 6.23 22.92
CA LYS A 54 -8.94 6.83 22.26
C LYS A 54 -8.61 8.22 21.71
N PRO A 55 -7.78 8.31 20.65
CA PRO A 55 -7.40 9.60 20.12
C PRO A 55 -8.60 10.34 19.50
N LYS A 56 -8.52 11.67 19.52
CA LYS A 56 -9.55 12.52 18.94
C LYS A 56 -9.49 12.45 17.42
N ILE A 57 -10.65 12.44 16.77
CA ILE A 57 -10.74 12.23 15.32
C ILE A 57 -10.06 13.36 14.54
N TYR A 58 -10.14 14.60 15.02
CA TYR A 58 -9.47 15.74 14.40
C TYR A 58 -7.94 15.61 14.46
N ASN A 59 -7.38 15.13 15.58
CA ASN A 59 -5.94 14.88 15.69
C ASN A 59 -5.51 13.75 14.74
N SER A 60 -6.29 12.68 14.64
CA SER A 60 -6.05 11.61 13.65
C SER A 60 -6.11 12.14 12.21
N PHE A 61 -7.05 13.04 11.92
CA PHE A 61 -7.19 13.64 10.59
C PHE A 61 -6.01 14.54 10.24
N PHE A 62 -5.68 15.53 11.09
CA PHE A 62 -4.57 16.45 10.83
C PHE A 62 -3.22 15.75 10.80
N THR A 63 -2.97 14.78 11.69
CA THR A 63 -1.72 13.98 11.64
C THR A 63 -1.61 13.20 10.33
N THR A 64 -2.72 12.66 9.82
CA THR A 64 -2.77 11.99 8.51
C THR A 64 -2.50 12.98 7.38
N MET A 65 -3.08 14.18 7.40
CA MET A 65 -2.85 15.21 6.38
C MET A 65 -1.39 15.68 6.36
N ILE A 66 -0.80 15.92 7.54
CA ILE A 66 0.61 16.27 7.66
C ILE A 66 1.48 15.12 7.09
N GLY A 67 1.11 13.86 7.34
CA GLY A 67 1.79 12.72 6.74
C GLY A 67 1.74 12.73 5.21
N TYR A 68 0.58 13.02 4.60
CA TYR A 68 0.50 13.15 3.14
C TYR A 68 1.31 14.32 2.61
N PHE A 69 1.28 15.46 3.28
CA PHE A 69 2.09 16.62 2.92
C PHE A 69 3.59 16.29 2.97
N ALA A 70 4.05 15.62 4.03
CA ALA A 70 5.44 15.19 4.16
C ALA A 70 5.86 14.23 3.03
N ASN A 71 4.97 13.34 2.58
CA ASN A 71 5.24 12.45 1.45
C ASN A 71 5.41 13.18 0.11
N MET A 72 4.90 14.41 -0.05
CA MET A 72 5.15 15.24 -1.24
C MET A 72 6.58 15.81 -1.25
N GLY A 73 7.16 16.05 -0.07
CA GLY A 73 8.53 16.53 0.07
C GLY A 73 9.54 15.37 0.07
N ILE A 74 9.46 14.49 1.08
CA ILE A 74 10.36 13.33 1.21
C ILE A 74 9.51 12.06 1.10
N PRO A 75 9.68 11.27 0.03
CA PRO A 75 8.94 10.03 -0.16
C PRO A 75 9.03 9.11 1.05
N ARG A 76 7.88 8.56 1.47
CA ARG A 76 7.73 7.58 2.57
C ARG A 76 8.05 8.11 3.98
N SER A 77 8.41 9.39 4.14
CA SER A 77 8.65 9.99 5.46
C SER A 77 7.36 10.25 6.25
N GLY A 78 6.24 10.39 5.55
CA GLY A 78 4.96 10.80 6.13
C GLY A 78 4.37 9.84 7.14
N GLU A 79 4.65 8.54 7.03
CA GLU A 79 4.16 7.53 7.98
C GLU A 79 4.87 7.64 9.34
N ILE A 80 6.18 7.91 9.33
CA ILE A 80 6.96 8.15 10.55
C ILE A 80 6.51 9.47 11.17
N LEU A 81 6.36 10.50 10.35
CA LEU A 81 6.01 11.84 10.81
C LEU A 81 4.59 11.90 11.39
N ARG A 82 3.60 11.22 10.78
CA ARG A 82 2.25 11.12 11.36
C ARG A 82 2.28 10.50 12.76
N CYS A 83 3.09 9.44 12.95
CA CYS A 83 3.22 8.78 14.25
C CYS A 83 3.91 9.69 15.26
N GLY A 84 4.94 10.46 14.84
CA GLY A 84 5.63 11.41 15.70
C GLY A 84 4.71 12.51 16.21
N VAL A 85 3.94 13.12 15.29
CA VAL A 85 2.98 14.17 15.63
C VAL A 85 1.87 13.60 16.53
N MET A 86 1.28 12.46 16.18
CA MET A 86 0.24 11.81 16.98
C MET A 86 0.73 11.45 18.39
N SER A 87 1.97 10.97 18.52
CA SER A 87 2.58 10.67 19.81
C SER A 87 2.64 11.90 20.72
N LYS A 88 2.96 13.07 20.16
CA LYS A 88 3.05 14.33 20.89
C LYS A 88 1.69 14.90 21.30
N TYR A 89 0.67 14.81 20.44
CA TYR A 89 -0.66 15.39 20.70
C TYR A 89 -1.57 14.52 21.56
N GLU A 90 -1.46 13.19 21.45
CA GLU A 90 -2.33 12.23 22.14
C GLU A 90 -1.60 11.45 23.26
N ASN A 91 -0.33 11.74 23.51
CA ASN A 91 0.52 11.05 24.50
C ASN A 91 0.55 9.52 24.34
N ILE A 92 0.49 9.05 23.09
CA ILE A 92 0.55 7.63 22.76
C ILE A 92 2.01 7.25 22.48
N PRO A 93 2.55 6.14 23.01
CA PRO A 93 3.92 5.71 22.72
C PRO A 93 4.16 5.56 21.21
N PHE A 94 5.21 6.19 20.70
CA PHE A 94 5.57 6.19 19.28
C PHE A 94 5.69 4.77 18.70
N THR A 95 6.27 3.84 19.47
CA THR A 95 6.45 2.43 19.06
C THR A 95 5.10 1.72 18.84
N LYS A 96 4.08 2.02 19.65
CA LYS A 96 2.73 1.47 19.49
C LYS A 96 2.06 2.03 18.24
N LEU A 97 2.19 3.34 18.00
CA LEU A 97 1.65 4.00 16.81
C LEU A 97 2.23 3.39 15.54
N VAL A 98 3.57 3.31 15.45
CA VAL A 98 4.26 2.69 14.31
C VAL A 98 3.83 1.23 14.15
N GLY A 99 3.73 0.47 15.25
CA GLY A 99 3.15 -0.88 15.28
C GLY A 99 1.79 -0.98 14.56
N THR A 100 0.85 -0.08 14.87
CA THR A 100 -0.46 -0.06 14.20
C THR A 100 -0.38 0.24 12.71
N VAL A 101 0.57 1.08 12.29
CA VAL A 101 0.78 1.42 10.87
C VAL A 101 1.31 0.21 10.10
N ILE A 102 2.22 -0.57 10.67
CA ILE A 102 2.73 -1.76 9.99
C ILE A 102 1.64 -2.83 9.92
N ALA A 103 0.92 -3.03 11.02
CA ALA A 103 -0.17 -3.99 11.08
C ALA A 103 -1.25 -3.70 10.03
N GLU A 104 -1.63 -2.43 9.83
CA GLU A 104 -2.56 -2.07 8.74
C GLU A 104 -1.98 -2.42 7.36
N ARG A 105 -0.68 -2.19 7.12
CA ARG A 105 -0.05 -2.50 5.82
C ARG A 105 0.01 -3.99 5.55
N VAL A 106 0.33 -4.79 6.56
CA VAL A 106 0.34 -6.25 6.43
C VAL A 106 -1.07 -6.75 6.13
N ALA A 107 -2.10 -6.25 6.82
CA ALA A 107 -3.48 -6.59 6.53
C ALA A 107 -3.90 -6.16 5.11
N ASP A 108 -3.57 -4.93 4.70
CA ASP A 108 -3.86 -4.41 3.36
C ASP A 108 -3.17 -5.29 2.27
N LEU A 109 -1.94 -5.75 2.50
CA LEU A 109 -1.20 -6.64 1.59
C LEU A 109 -1.83 -8.04 1.51
N ILE A 110 -2.28 -8.60 2.64
CA ILE A 110 -2.97 -9.90 2.65
C ILE A 110 -4.26 -9.81 1.85
N ILE A 111 -5.07 -8.78 2.07
CA ILE A 111 -6.32 -8.56 1.34
C ILE A 111 -6.03 -8.39 -0.15
N LEU A 112 -5.02 -7.57 -0.51
CA LEU A 112 -4.61 -7.40 -1.90
C LEU A 112 -4.23 -8.73 -2.55
N PHE A 113 -3.44 -9.56 -1.85
CA PHE A 113 -3.05 -10.87 -2.36
C PHE A 113 -4.25 -11.80 -2.56
N LEU A 114 -5.20 -11.81 -1.62
CA LEU A 114 -6.45 -12.57 -1.75
C LEU A 114 -7.27 -12.09 -2.95
N CYS A 115 -7.39 -10.78 -3.16
CA CYS A 115 -8.07 -10.22 -4.33
C CYS A 115 -7.39 -10.64 -5.64
N ILE A 116 -6.05 -10.55 -5.72
CA ILE A 116 -5.28 -10.97 -6.89
C ILE A 116 -5.49 -12.47 -7.15
N ALA A 117 -5.38 -13.30 -6.12
CA ALA A 117 -5.60 -14.74 -6.24
C ALA A 117 -7.02 -15.05 -6.74
N THR A 118 -8.02 -14.36 -6.20
CA THR A 118 -9.43 -14.51 -6.61
C THR A 118 -9.61 -14.17 -8.09
N VAL A 119 -9.08 -13.02 -8.53
CA VAL A 119 -9.14 -12.61 -9.94
C VAL A 119 -8.39 -13.60 -10.83
N PHE A 120 -7.23 -14.10 -10.39
CA PHE A 120 -6.45 -15.08 -11.12
C PHE A 120 -7.22 -16.38 -11.37
N PHE A 121 -7.93 -16.90 -10.35
CA PHE A 121 -8.75 -18.10 -10.51
C PHE A 121 -9.97 -17.85 -11.39
N ILE A 122 -10.64 -16.70 -11.25
CA ILE A 122 -11.80 -16.34 -12.10
C ILE A 122 -11.38 -16.22 -13.57
N GLN A 123 -10.21 -15.62 -13.84
CA GLN A 123 -9.72 -15.35 -15.18
C GLN A 123 -8.71 -16.41 -15.67
N PHE A 124 -8.71 -17.60 -15.08
CA PHE A 124 -7.71 -18.62 -15.38
C PHE A 124 -7.67 -18.99 -16.86
N ASP A 125 -8.83 -19.14 -17.51
CA ASP A 125 -8.91 -19.49 -18.93
C ASP A 125 -8.39 -18.37 -19.84
N LEU A 126 -8.72 -17.12 -19.53
CA LEU A 126 -8.21 -15.94 -20.24
C LEU A 126 -6.68 -15.87 -20.13
N LEU A 127 -6.16 -16.03 -18.91
CA LEU A 127 -4.73 -16.03 -18.65
C LEU A 127 -4.04 -17.18 -19.39
N LYS A 128 -4.60 -18.39 -19.32
CA LYS A 128 -4.07 -19.57 -20.03
C LYS A 128 -3.97 -19.32 -21.53
N ASN A 129 -5.03 -18.79 -22.15
CA ASN A 129 -5.03 -18.49 -23.59
C ASN A 129 -4.00 -17.43 -23.94
N TYR A 130 -3.88 -16.38 -23.12
CA TYR A 130 -2.83 -15.36 -23.29
C TYR A 130 -1.41 -15.95 -23.20
N PHE A 131 -1.17 -16.89 -22.27
CA PHE A 131 0.11 -17.59 -22.16
C PHE A 131 0.38 -18.56 -23.33
N ILE A 132 -0.65 -19.16 -23.92
CA ILE A 132 -0.54 -19.98 -25.14
C ILE A 132 -0.13 -19.09 -26.31
N GLU A 133 -0.82 -17.97 -26.52
CA GLU A 133 -0.52 -17.04 -27.62
C GLU A 133 0.90 -16.46 -27.53
N LEU A 134 1.39 -16.22 -26.31
CA LEU A 134 2.76 -15.79 -26.08
C LEU A 134 3.82 -16.90 -26.32
N GLY A 135 3.39 -18.14 -26.63
CA GLY A 135 4.28 -19.30 -26.78
C GLY A 135 5.02 -19.68 -25.51
N LEU A 136 4.50 -19.27 -24.35
CA LEU A 136 5.14 -19.48 -23.05
C LEU A 136 4.86 -20.87 -22.51
N LEU A 137 3.67 -21.43 -22.74
CA LEU A 137 3.31 -22.75 -22.22
C LEU A 137 4.22 -23.88 -22.76
N ASP A 138 4.69 -23.78 -24.00
CA ASP A 138 5.63 -24.76 -24.57
C ASP A 138 7.03 -24.69 -23.93
N LYS A 139 7.39 -23.56 -23.31
CA LYS A 139 8.65 -23.39 -22.56
C LYS A 139 8.54 -23.87 -21.11
N PHE A 140 7.32 -23.93 -20.57
CA PHE A 140 7.02 -24.35 -19.20
C PHE A 140 6.69 -25.84 -19.14
N SER A 141 7.73 -26.68 -19.08
CA SER A 141 7.57 -28.09 -18.72
C SER A 141 6.91 -28.21 -17.33
N PRO A 142 5.94 -29.12 -17.12
CA PRO A 142 5.32 -29.37 -15.81
C PRO A 142 6.35 -29.63 -14.70
N ILE A 143 7.46 -30.29 -15.05
CA ILE A 143 8.59 -30.52 -14.14
C ILE A 143 9.28 -29.21 -13.74
N LYS A 144 9.47 -28.26 -14.67
CA LYS A 144 10.09 -26.96 -14.37
C LYS A 144 9.22 -26.11 -13.47
N LEU A 145 7.91 -26.11 -13.69
CA LEU A 145 6.95 -25.42 -12.81
C LEU A 145 6.94 -26.02 -11.39
N LEU A 146 7.00 -27.35 -11.28
CA LEU A 146 7.10 -28.03 -9.99
C LEU A 146 8.41 -27.70 -9.27
N ILE A 147 9.54 -27.67 -9.99
CA ILE A 147 10.84 -27.26 -9.44
C ILE A 147 10.80 -25.80 -8.95
N ILE A 148 10.24 -24.88 -9.73
CA ILE A 148 10.11 -23.46 -9.34
C ILE A 148 9.23 -23.33 -8.09
N GLY A 149 8.08 -24.01 -8.04
CA GLY A 149 7.17 -23.98 -6.90
C GLY A 149 7.79 -24.54 -5.61
N VAL A 150 8.47 -25.68 -5.71
CA VAL A 150 9.19 -26.30 -4.58
C VAL A 150 10.34 -25.41 -4.11
N THR A 151 11.11 -24.82 -5.04
CA THR A 151 12.21 -23.91 -4.71
C THR A 151 11.68 -22.66 -3.99
N PHE A 152 10.56 -22.11 -4.44
CA PHE A 152 9.91 -20.95 -3.82
C PHE A 152 9.41 -21.26 -2.40
N LEU A 153 8.79 -22.42 -2.19
CA LEU A 153 8.37 -22.88 -0.86
C LEU A 153 9.56 -23.10 0.09
N ILE A 154 10.66 -23.66 -0.41
CA ILE A 154 11.91 -23.81 0.36
C ILE A 154 12.47 -22.44 0.73
N LEU A 155 12.47 -21.46 -0.17
CA LEU A 155 12.94 -20.11 0.12
C LEU A 155 12.07 -19.41 1.17
N ILE A 156 10.75 -19.56 1.11
CA ILE A 156 9.83 -19.06 2.15
C ILE A 156 10.12 -19.72 3.50
N PHE A 157 10.32 -21.04 3.51
CA PHE A 157 10.60 -21.78 4.73
C PHE A 157 11.96 -21.40 5.34
N ILE A 158 13.00 -21.24 4.51
CA ILE A 158 14.31 -20.76 4.94
C ILE A 158 14.20 -19.33 5.49
N PHE A 159 13.47 -18.45 4.80
CA PHE A 159 13.24 -17.08 5.25
C PHE A 159 12.52 -17.05 6.61
N TYR A 160 11.50 -17.88 6.79
CA TYR A 160 10.82 -18.08 8.08
C TYR A 160 11.77 -18.59 9.17
N LEU A 161 12.61 -19.58 8.88
CA LEU A 161 13.60 -20.10 9.82
C LEU A 161 14.65 -19.04 10.19
N ILE A 162 15.10 -18.23 9.23
CA ILE A 162 16.05 -17.13 9.48
C ILE A 162 15.42 -16.10 10.42
N ILE A 163 14.15 -15.73 10.22
CA ILE A 163 13.46 -14.79 11.12
C ILE A 163 13.28 -15.38 12.52
N THR A 164 13.00 -16.68 12.65
CA THR A 164 12.64 -17.30 13.93
C THR A 164 13.82 -17.79 14.77
N LYS A 165 14.91 -18.26 14.15
CA LYS A 165 16.12 -18.80 14.82
C LYS A 165 17.31 -17.84 14.87
N SER A 166 17.33 -16.74 14.12
CA SER A 166 18.48 -15.83 14.10
C SER A 166 18.51 -14.91 15.33
N ASN A 167 19.63 -14.93 16.06
CA ASN A 167 19.87 -14.10 17.24
C ASN A 167 20.62 -12.79 16.91
N ARG A 168 20.78 -12.47 15.62
CA ARG A 168 21.44 -11.22 15.17
C ARG A 168 20.50 -10.02 15.33
N SER A 169 21.03 -8.90 15.83
CA SER A 169 20.32 -7.64 16.17
C SER A 169 19.30 -7.14 15.12
N ILE A 170 19.55 -7.38 13.83
CA ILE A 170 18.67 -7.00 12.72
C ILE A 170 17.39 -7.85 12.69
N PHE A 171 17.47 -9.16 12.95
CA PHE A 171 16.33 -10.07 12.91
C PHE A 171 15.51 -10.03 14.19
N THR A 172 16.12 -9.74 15.34
CA THR A 172 15.39 -9.43 16.58
C THR A 172 14.60 -8.13 16.47
N LYS A 173 15.11 -7.12 15.73
CA LYS A 173 14.35 -5.90 15.42
C LYS A 173 13.18 -6.15 14.47
N ILE A 174 13.34 -7.02 13.48
CA ILE A 174 12.25 -7.42 12.57
C ILE A 174 11.17 -8.21 13.33
N ARG A 175 11.55 -9.11 14.25
CA ARG A 175 10.64 -9.85 15.14
C ARG A 175 9.92 -8.98 16.18
N LEU A 176 10.44 -7.78 16.45
CA LEU A 176 9.82 -6.78 17.33
C LEU A 176 8.83 -5.87 16.57
N PHE A 177 8.81 -5.96 15.24
CA PHE A 177 8.07 -5.08 14.33
C PHE A 177 6.98 -5.83 13.54
N LEU A 178 7.19 -7.13 13.29
CA LEU A 178 6.19 -8.13 12.94
C LEU A 178 5.46 -8.62 14.20
#